data_AF-A0A7U9NHY9-F1
#
_entry.id   AF-A0A7U9NHY9-F1
#
_cell.length_a   1.000
_cell.length_b   1.000
_cell.length_c   1.000
_cell.angle_alpha   90.00
_cell.angle_beta   90.00
_cell.angle_gamma   90.00
#
_symmetry.space_group_name_H-M   'P 1'
#
loop_
_entity.id
_entity.type
_entity.pdbx_description
1 polymer ?
#
loop_
_entity_poly.entity_id
_entity_poly.type
_entity_poly.pdbx_seq_one_letter_code
_entity_poly.pdbx_strand_id
1 'polypeptide(L)'
;MAAQGSFYIEKAYERLTEISADDLKRLEYEAREKAIRDHNYLMDYNLELGIKKGLDQGAKALIETCRDYSCSREEAFSRLVEKLSLSPEEAEK
;
A
#
# COMPACT_ATOMS: atom_id res chain seq x y z
N MET A 1 3.17 -18.40 61.35
CA MET A 1 2.35 -18.38 60.11
C MET A 1 3.01 -17.50 59.06
N ALA A 2 4.02 -18.00 58.34
CA ALA A 2 4.70 -17.24 57.27
C ALA A 2 4.71 -17.99 55.91
N ALA A 3 4.41 -19.29 55.91
CA ALA A 3 4.41 -20.11 54.69
C ALA A 3 3.20 -19.87 53.77
N GLN A 4 2.04 -19.49 54.33
CA GLN A 4 0.83 -19.25 53.52
C GLN A 4 0.95 -18.00 52.64
N GLY A 5 1.57 -16.92 53.13
CA GLY A 5 1.78 -15.69 52.35
C GLY A 5 2.67 -15.92 51.12
N SER A 6 3.71 -16.74 51.24
CA SER A 6 4.61 -17.09 50.12
C SER A 6 3.89 -17.83 49.00
N PHE A 7 3.03 -18.80 49.35
CA PHE A 7 2.29 -19.59 48.37
C PHE A 7 1.28 -18.77 47.55
N TYR A 8 0.54 -17.86 48.20
CA TYR A 8 -0.40 -16.98 47.49
C TYR A 8 0.33 -15.96 46.60
N ILE A 9 1.50 -15.49 47.04
CA ILE A 9 2.33 -14.58 46.24
C ILE A 9 2.90 -15.30 45.02
N GLU A 10 3.44 -16.50 45.18
CA GLU A 10 3.98 -17.33 44.09
C GLU A 10 2.90 -17.64 43.04
N LYS A 11 1.72 -18.07 43.48
CA LYS A 11 0.57 -18.33 42.60
C LYS A 11 0.09 -17.07 41.86
N ALA A 12 0.20 -15.89 42.48
CA ALA A 12 -0.11 -14.62 41.81
C ALA A 12 0.91 -14.29 40.71
N TYR A 13 2.21 -14.54 40.95
CA TYR A 13 3.25 -14.37 39.94
C TYR A 13 3.12 -15.35 38.78
N GLU A 14 2.81 -16.62 39.05
CA GLU A 14 2.51 -17.61 38.01
C GLU A 14 1.34 -17.13 37.14
N ARG A 15 0.24 -16.69 37.77
CA ARG A 15 -0.94 -16.21 37.04
C ARG A 15 -0.66 -14.95 36.21
N LEU A 16 0.14 -14.02 36.73
CA LEU A 16 0.59 -12.83 35.99
C LEU A 16 1.47 -13.22 34.79
N THR A 17 2.33 -14.22 34.96
CA THR A 17 3.20 -14.72 33.90
C THR A 17 2.38 -15.33 32.77
N GLU A 18 1.37 -16.15 33.09
CA GLU A 18 0.43 -16.72 32.11
C GLU A 18 -0.29 -15.62 31.31
N ILE A 19 -0.89 -14.64 32.00
CA ILE A 19 -1.61 -13.53 31.37
C ILE A 19 -0.66 -12.72 30.46
N SER A 20 0.54 -12.42 30.96
CA SER A 20 1.53 -11.66 30.17
C SER A 20 1.99 -12.41 28.93
N ALA A 21 2.10 -13.74 28.98
CA ALA A 21 2.47 -14.56 27.84
C ALA A 21 1.36 -14.58 26.77
N ASP A 22 0.10 -14.60 27.20
CA ASP A 22 -1.05 -14.51 26.28
C ASP A 22 -1.18 -13.13 25.65
N ASP A 23 -0.97 -12.05 26.43
CA ASP A 23 -0.96 -10.68 25.93
C ASP A 23 0.17 -10.46 24.92
N LEU A 24 1.38 -10.99 25.18
CA LEU A 24 2.49 -10.92 24.24
C LEU A 24 2.18 -11.63 22.92
N LYS A 25 1.60 -12.83 22.97
CA LYS A 25 1.17 -13.56 21.76
C LYS A 25 0.11 -12.79 20.98
N ARG A 26 -0.86 -12.18 21.67
CA ARG A 26 -1.89 -11.35 21.03
C ARG A 26 -1.26 -10.14 20.34
N LEU A 27 -0.35 -9.43 21.02
CA LEU A 27 0.34 -8.27 20.46
C LEU A 27 1.20 -8.64 19.25
N GLU A 28 1.93 -9.76 19.31
CA GLU A 28 2.69 -10.26 18.15
C GLU A 28 1.78 -10.58 16.97
N TYR A 29 0.64 -11.22 17.22
CA TYR A 29 -0.34 -11.53 16.18
C TYR A 29 -0.91 -10.27 15.54
N GLU A 30 -1.32 -9.29 16.36
CA GLU A 30 -1.82 -8.00 15.88
C GLU A 30 -0.78 -7.22 15.08
N ALA A 31 0.49 -7.24 15.52
CA ALA A 31 1.58 -6.60 14.80
C ALA A 31 1.84 -7.27 13.43
N ARG A 32 1.77 -8.60 13.36
CA ARG A 32 1.88 -9.36 12.09
C ARG A 32 0.73 -9.05 11.14
N GLU A 33 -0.50 -9.09 11.65
CA GLU A 33 -1.71 -8.74 10.89
C GLU A 33 -1.63 -7.31 10.35
N LYS A 34 -1.22 -6.36 11.18
CA LYS A 34 -1.01 -4.97 10.76
C LYS A 34 0.05 -4.87 9.68
N ALA A 35 1.19 -5.55 9.82
CA ALA A 35 2.25 -5.54 8.82
C ALA A 35 1.78 -6.09 7.47
N ILE A 36 0.99 -7.17 7.46
CA ILE A 36 0.41 -7.73 6.24
C ILE A 36 -0.56 -6.73 5.59
N ARG A 37 -1.45 -6.12 6.38
CA ARG A 37 -2.40 -5.11 5.86
C ARG A 37 -1.69 -3.90 5.28
N ASP A 38 -0.71 -3.36 6.00
CA ASP A 38 0.08 -2.22 5.56
C ASP A 38 0.85 -2.55 4.27
N HIS A 39 1.44 -3.75 4.19
CA HIS A 39 2.14 -4.21 2.99
C HIS A 39 1.20 -4.29 1.77
N ASN A 40 0.06 -4.95 1.91
CA ASN A 40 -0.91 -5.09 0.82
C ASN A 40 -1.41 -3.72 0.36
N TYR A 41 -1.78 -2.85 1.30
CA TYR A 41 -2.19 -1.49 0.99
C TYR A 41 -1.11 -0.72 0.22
N LEU A 42 0.15 -0.80 0.67
CA LEU A 42 1.26 -0.12 0.00
C LEU A 42 1.53 -0.70 -1.39
N MET A 43 1.38 -2.01 -1.59
CA MET A 43 1.56 -2.61 -2.91
C MET A 43 0.48 -2.14 -3.88
N ASP A 44 -0.78 -2.19 -3.48
CA ASP A 44 -1.91 -1.76 -4.31
C ASP A 44 -1.80 -0.27 -4.62
N TYR A 45 -1.56 0.56 -3.60
CA TYR A 45 -1.41 2.01 -3.76
C TYR A 45 -0.25 2.37 -4.70
N ASN A 46 0.92 1.76 -4.52
CA ASN A 46 2.08 2.06 -5.35
C ASN A 46 1.91 1.55 -6.79
N LEU A 47 1.22 0.42 -6.99
CA LEU A 47 0.88 -0.07 -8.32
C LEU A 47 -0.02 0.92 -9.05
N GLU A 48 -1.12 1.36 -8.42
CA GLU A 48 -2.02 2.36 -9.01
C GLU A 48 -1.31 3.67 -9.30
N LEU A 49 -0.50 4.15 -8.36
CA LEU A 49 0.27 5.39 -8.53
C LEU A 49 1.31 5.26 -9.66
N GLY A 50 1.95 4.10 -9.77
CA GLY A 50 2.90 3.79 -10.83
C GLY A 50 2.24 3.78 -12.20
N ILE A 51 1.08 3.14 -12.34
CA ILE A 51 0.29 3.14 -13.58
C ILE A 51 -0.10 4.56 -13.98
N LYS A 52 -0.66 5.35 -13.04
CA LYS A 52 -1.05 6.75 -13.30
C LYS A 52 0.14 7.61 -13.75
N LYS A 53 1.27 7.52 -13.06
CA LYS A 53 2.50 8.24 -13.42
C LYS A 53 3.06 7.79 -14.78
N GLY A 54 3.03 6.49 -15.06
CA GLY A 54 3.48 5.92 -16.32
C GLY A 54 2.63 6.40 -17.50
N LEU A 55 1.30 6.47 -17.33
CA LEU A 55 0.40 7.02 -18.34
C LEU A 55 0.65 8.52 -18.57
N ASP A 56 0.78 9.32 -17.51
CA ASP A 56 1.09 10.76 -17.64
C ASP A 56 2.44 11.02 -18.33
N GLN A 57 3.48 10.27 -17.94
CA GLN A 57 4.79 10.37 -18.58
C GLN A 57 4.75 9.89 -20.04
N GLY A 58 4.06 8.79 -20.32
CA GLY A 58 3.89 8.26 -21.67
C GLY A 58 3.13 9.23 -22.58
N ALA A 59 2.07 9.85 -22.07
CA ALA A 59 1.30 10.86 -22.80
C ALA A 59 2.17 12.09 -23.13
N LYS A 60 2.94 12.59 -22.16
CA LYS A 60 3.88 13.71 -22.38
C LYS A 60 4.92 13.38 -23.44
N ALA A 61 5.55 12.20 -23.35
CA ALA A 61 6.53 11.75 -24.34
C ALA A 61 5.91 11.58 -25.74
N LEU A 62 4.68 11.07 -25.82
CA LEU A 62 3.97 10.93 -27.10
C LEU A 62 3.66 12.30 -27.70
N ILE A 63 3.21 13.27 -26.91
CA ILE A 63 2.97 14.63 -27.37
C ILE A 63 4.27 15.29 -27.86
N GLU A 64 5.36 15.14 -27.11
CA GLU A 64 6.68 15.67 -27.47
C GLU A 64 7.18 15.09 -28.80
N THR A 65 7.16 13.76 -28.93
CA THR A 65 7.52 13.09 -30.19
C THR A 65 6.62 13.52 -31.35
N CYS A 66 5.30 13.63 -31.15
CA CYS A 66 4.40 14.15 -32.16
C CYS A 66 4.76 15.57 -32.61
N ARG A 67 5.22 16.44 -31.70
CA ARG A 67 5.72 17.78 -32.06
C ARG A 67 7.00 17.70 -32.90
N ASP A 68 7.94 16.85 -32.52
CA ASP A 68 9.21 16.66 -33.25
C ASP A 68 8.97 16.21 -34.70
N TYR A 69 7.97 15.34 -34.90
CA TYR A 69 7.57 14.86 -36.22
C TYR A 69 6.52 15.74 -36.93
N SER A 70 6.21 16.93 -36.40
CA SER A 70 5.21 17.86 -36.98
C SER A 70 3.82 17.24 -37.20
N CYS A 71 3.41 16.30 -36.35
CA CYS A 71 2.07 15.74 -36.36
C CYS A 71 1.03 16.80 -35.99
N SER A 72 -0.19 16.64 -36.50
CA SER A 72 -1.30 17.51 -36.11
C SER A 72 -1.77 17.21 -34.68
N ARG A 73 -2.47 18.15 -34.06
CA ARG A 73 -3.06 17.96 -32.73
C ARG A 73 -4.06 16.80 -32.70
N GLU A 74 -4.81 16.62 -33.79
CA GLU A 74 -5.79 15.55 -33.96
C GLU A 74 -5.11 14.18 -34.02
N GLU A 75 -3.99 14.07 -34.73
CA GLU A 75 -3.22 12.83 -34.81
C GLU A 75 -2.59 12.44 -33.46
N ALA A 76 -2.08 13.42 -32.71
CA ALA A 76 -1.58 13.19 -31.36
C ALA A 76 -2.70 12.69 -30.44
N PHE A 77 -3.89 13.31 -30.51
CA PHE A 77 -5.07 12.90 -29.74
C PHE A 77 -5.51 11.47 -30.07
N SER A 78 -5.65 11.12 -31.36
CA SER A 78 -6.00 9.76 -31.76
C SER A 78 -4.98 8.74 -31.25
N ARG A 79 -3.69 9.06 -31.29
CA ARG A 79 -2.64 8.18 -30.77
C ARG A 79 -2.68 8.04 -29.25
N LEU A 80 -3.01 9.09 -28.49
CA LEU A 80 -3.20 9.01 -27.04
C LEU A 80 -4.36 8.07 -26.68
N VAL A 81 -5.49 8.20 -27.36
CA VAL A 81 -6.67 7.35 -27.13
C VAL A 81 -6.40 5.90 -27.54
N GLU A 82 -5.82 5.66 -28.72
CA GLU A 82 -5.56 4.30 -29.22
C GLU A 82 -4.44 3.57 -28.48
N LYS A 83 -3.34 4.27 -28.12
CA LYS A 83 -2.14 3.63 -27.56
C LYS A 83 -2.13 3.57 -26.04
N LEU A 84 -2.74 4.55 -25.37
CA LEU A 84 -2.76 4.64 -23.91
C LEU A 84 -4.13 4.33 -23.32
N SER A 85 -5.13 4.00 -24.15
CA SER A 85 -6.52 3.74 -23.74
C SER A 85 -7.10 4.86 -22.86
N LEU A 86 -6.61 6.09 -23.05
CA LEU A 86 -7.06 7.26 -22.31
C LEU A 86 -8.50 7.57 -22.71
N SER A 87 -9.31 7.99 -21.73
CA SER A 87 -10.63 8.51 -22.06
C SER A 87 -10.50 9.79 -22.90
N PRO A 88 -11.48 10.10 -23.77
CA PRO A 88 -11.45 11.33 -24.57
C PRO A 88 -11.25 12.60 -23.74
N GLU A 89 -11.85 12.64 -22.53
CA GLU A 89 -11.75 13.77 -21.60
C GLU A 89 -10.35 13.95 -21.00
N GLU A 90 -9.59 12.86 -20.84
CA GLU A 90 -8.22 12.89 -20.31
C GLU A 90 -7.19 13.22 -21.39
N ALA A 91 -7.50 12.86 -22.65
CA ALA A 91 -6.65 13.15 -23.79
C ALA A 91 -6.80 14.59 -24.33
N GLU A 92 -7.89 15.31 -23.98
CA GLU A 92 -8.11 16.71 -24.37
C GLU A 92 -7.38 17.73 -23.47
N LYS A 93 -6.95 17.35 -22.27
CA LYS A 93 -6.21 18.20 -21.32
C LYS A 93 -4.78 18.50 -21.77
#